data_AF-A0A0C9VUM8-F1
#
_entry.id   AF-A0A0C9VUM8-F1
#
_cell.length_a   1.000
_cell.length_b   1.000
_cell.length_c   1.000
_cell.angle_alpha   90.00
_cell.angle_beta   90.00
_cell.angle_gamma   90.00
#
_symmetry.space_group_name_H-M   'P 1'
#
loop_
_entity.id
_entity.type
_entity.pdbx_description
1 polymer ?
#
loop_
_entity_poly.entity_id
_entity_poly.type
_entity_poly.pdbx_seq_one_letter_code
_entity_poly.pdbx_strand_id
1 'polypeptide(L)'
;MKPIFLAINLCSSLTAVVAYDYVIVGGGTGGLTVAGRLTEDPNVSVAVIEAGPNAEDLPEVFIPGLIGTGQSFTTLNWAYPTVPQKNLNGRAVTVNAGKALGGSTIINSMIFVRTIIEQYDVWGEVNNDTEWTWNALLPYFKKSEIATPPNPFQVQIGGVRFDPSVHGFNGNVKVGFPNFYFIQSELWRNASVSLGFPRSPDLANGNPHAVGVAPNSLDAKNNTRCSAACAYYTPVASRPNLAVFLNATATRIIWANNTKAGKIIASGVEFLQGGQTTVISVEREVVLSAGTIGTPKVLELSGVGNSTILSAAGVKTVLALPTVGENLIGKYTFSSYAAYH
;
A
#
# COMPACT_ATOMS: atom_id res chain seq x y z
N MET A 1 17.40 -16.06 -16.45
CA MET A 1 18.60 -15.52 -15.78
C MET A 1 18.56 -14.00 -15.89
N LYS A 2 18.05 -13.32 -14.85
CA LYS A 2 18.08 -11.85 -14.75
C LYS A 2 19.35 -11.47 -13.95
N PRO A 3 20.08 -10.41 -14.32
CA PRO A 3 21.31 -10.05 -13.63
C PRO A 3 20.98 -9.53 -12.23
N ILE A 4 21.51 -10.22 -11.22
CA ILE A 4 21.58 -9.74 -9.83
C ILE A 4 22.66 -8.66 -9.84
N PHE A 5 22.28 -7.38 -9.89
CA PHE A 5 23.21 -6.31 -9.56
C PHE A 5 23.32 -6.21 -8.04
N LEU A 6 24.27 -6.97 -7.51
CA LEU A 6 24.75 -6.84 -6.14
C LEU A 6 25.64 -5.58 -6.11
N ALA A 7 25.11 -4.48 -5.59
CA ALA A 7 25.94 -3.31 -5.30
C ALA A 7 26.81 -3.62 -4.07
N ILE A 8 27.94 -4.30 -4.29
CA ILE A 8 29.03 -4.37 -3.31
C ILE A 8 29.82 -3.07 -3.43
N ASN A 9 29.62 -2.13 -2.51
CA ASN A 9 30.54 -1.02 -2.31
C ASN A 9 31.59 -1.44 -1.27
N LEU A 10 32.75 -1.85 -1.75
CA LEU A 10 33.99 -1.95 -0.98
C LEU A 10 34.95 -0.87 -1.47
N CYS A 11 35.03 0.26 -0.76
CA CYS A 11 36.31 0.93 -0.48
C CYS A 11 36.10 2.03 0.58
N SER A 12 36.91 1.97 1.63
CA SER A 12 37.05 2.98 2.67
C SER A 12 37.71 4.25 2.13
N SER A 13 37.01 5.38 2.20
CA SER A 13 37.48 6.75 2.50
C SER A 13 36.42 7.75 2.00
N LEU A 14 35.91 8.58 2.92
CA LEU A 14 34.80 9.53 2.75
C LEU A 14 33.62 8.96 1.94
N THR A 15 32.65 8.35 2.62
CA THR A 15 31.31 8.12 2.06
C THR A 15 30.76 9.46 1.55
N ALA A 16 30.80 9.66 0.23
CA ALA A 16 30.01 10.68 -0.42
C ALA A 16 28.57 10.46 0.04
N VAL A 17 28.04 11.41 0.80
CA VAL A 17 26.63 11.38 1.20
C VAL A 17 25.84 11.49 -0.10
N VAL A 18 25.28 10.38 -0.58
CA VAL A 18 24.40 10.40 -1.75
C VAL A 18 23.11 11.04 -1.28
N ALA A 19 22.95 12.33 -1.58
CA ALA A 19 21.70 13.03 -1.41
C ALA A 19 20.74 12.60 -2.53
N TYR A 20 19.46 12.52 -2.20
CA TYR A 20 18.38 12.30 -3.15
C TYR A 20 17.42 13.48 -3.10
N ASP A 21 16.77 13.82 -4.21
CA ASP A 21 15.70 14.81 -4.21
C ASP A 21 14.58 14.39 -3.26
N TYR A 22 14.18 13.12 -3.33
CA TYR A 22 13.14 12.55 -2.48
C TYR A 22 13.58 11.29 -1.78
N VAL A 23 13.23 11.17 -0.50
CA VAL A 23 13.38 9.93 0.27
C VAL A 23 12.00 9.44 0.69
N ILE A 24 11.63 8.27 0.22
CA ILE A 24 10.33 7.63 0.48
C ILE A 24 10.52 6.54 1.53
N VAL A 25 9.81 6.67 2.64
CA VAL A 25 9.85 5.72 3.75
C VAL A 25 8.73 4.69 3.58
N GLY A 26 9.08 3.48 3.15
CA GLY A 26 8.16 2.38 2.87
C GLY A 26 7.94 2.17 1.38
N GLY A 27 8.37 1.01 0.87
CA GLY A 27 8.14 0.54 -0.50
C GLY A 27 6.79 -0.14 -0.67
N GLY A 28 5.74 0.39 -0.05
CA GLY A 28 4.37 -0.15 -0.09
C GLY A 28 3.51 0.41 -1.22
N THR A 29 2.18 0.28 -1.08
CA THR A 29 1.18 0.74 -2.07
C THR A 29 1.37 2.21 -2.47
N GLY A 30 1.40 3.12 -1.48
CA GLY A 30 1.58 4.56 -1.73
C GLY A 30 3.01 4.89 -2.13
N GLY A 31 3.99 4.36 -1.41
CA GLY A 31 5.40 4.71 -1.61
C GLY A 31 5.92 4.35 -3.00
N LEU A 32 5.62 3.16 -3.51
CA LEU A 32 6.04 2.80 -4.88
C LEU A 32 5.26 3.58 -5.94
N THR A 33 3.99 3.92 -5.70
CA THR A 33 3.23 4.77 -6.61
C THR A 33 3.90 6.14 -6.74
N VAL A 34 4.26 6.77 -5.62
CA VAL A 34 4.96 8.07 -5.60
C VAL A 34 6.34 7.95 -6.23
N ALA A 35 7.13 6.93 -5.88
CA ALA A 35 8.46 6.69 -6.45
C ALA A 35 8.42 6.55 -7.97
N GLY A 36 7.49 5.73 -8.46
CA GLY A 36 7.31 5.46 -9.88
C GLY A 36 6.92 6.70 -10.68
N ARG A 37 6.13 7.62 -10.08
CA ARG A 37 5.74 8.89 -10.71
C ARG A 37 6.85 9.95 -10.66
N LEU A 38 7.49 10.15 -9.51
CA LEU A 38 8.57 11.12 -9.37
C LEU A 38 9.73 10.82 -10.31
N THR A 39 10.07 9.54 -10.48
CA THR A 39 11.17 9.11 -11.37
C THR A 39 10.80 9.08 -12.85
N GLU A 40 9.60 9.51 -13.24
CA GLU A 40 9.29 9.79 -14.66
C GLU A 40 10.13 10.95 -15.19
N ASP A 41 10.51 11.91 -14.32
CA ASP A 41 11.52 12.93 -14.65
C ASP A 41 12.92 12.34 -14.38
N PRO A 42 13.79 12.19 -15.41
CA PRO A 42 15.13 11.64 -15.24
C PRO A 42 16.05 12.53 -14.39
N ASN A 43 15.69 13.79 -14.14
CA ASN A 43 16.45 14.72 -13.30
C ASN A 43 16.05 14.66 -11.82
N VAL A 44 15.06 13.84 -11.45
CA VAL A 44 14.61 13.66 -10.07
C VAL A 44 15.12 12.33 -9.54
N SER A 45 15.97 12.40 -8.51
CA SER A 45 16.53 11.24 -7.82
C SER A 45 15.66 10.82 -6.62
N VAL A 46 15.36 9.52 -6.53
CA VAL A 46 14.48 8.98 -5.48
C VAL A 46 15.13 7.79 -4.79
N ALA A 47 15.16 7.82 -3.47
CA ALA A 47 15.48 6.67 -2.62
C ALA A 47 14.21 6.13 -1.96
N VAL A 48 14.00 4.81 -2.02
CA VAL A 48 12.94 4.11 -1.27
C VAL A 48 13.58 3.24 -0.21
N ILE A 49 13.16 3.39 1.05
CA ILE A 49 13.61 2.56 2.17
C ILE A 49 12.50 1.56 2.50
N GLU A 50 12.75 0.27 2.30
CA GLU A 50 11.78 -0.81 2.53
C GLU A 50 12.34 -1.86 3.50
N ALA A 51 11.56 -2.13 4.56
CA ALA A 51 11.97 -3.01 5.64
C ALA A 51 11.99 -4.49 5.27
N GLY A 52 11.21 -4.89 4.26
CA GLY A 52 11.16 -6.25 3.75
C GLY A 52 12.01 -6.49 2.51
N PRO A 53 12.05 -7.74 2.03
CA PRO A 53 12.73 -8.12 0.79
C PRO A 53 11.88 -7.79 -0.45
N ASN A 54 12.44 -7.97 -1.65
CA ASN A 54 11.60 -8.15 -2.84
C ASN A 54 11.11 -9.62 -2.85
N ALA A 55 9.79 -9.79 -2.91
CA ALA A 55 9.09 -11.07 -2.82
C ALA A 55 8.23 -11.39 -4.07
N GLU A 56 8.40 -10.64 -5.16
CA GLU A 56 7.56 -10.77 -6.37
C GLU A 56 7.63 -12.17 -7.01
N ASP A 57 8.76 -12.87 -6.87
CA ASP A 57 9.00 -14.19 -7.44
C ASP A 57 8.53 -15.36 -6.53
N LEU A 58 7.93 -15.07 -5.37
CA LEU A 58 7.43 -16.10 -4.45
C LEU A 58 6.03 -16.60 -4.85
N PRO A 59 5.79 -17.92 -4.97
CA PRO A 59 4.49 -18.47 -5.33
C PRO A 59 3.31 -17.98 -4.46
N GLU A 60 3.51 -17.90 -3.15
CA GLU A 60 2.53 -17.38 -2.18
C GLU A 60 2.14 -15.91 -2.42
N VAL A 61 2.98 -15.16 -3.14
CA VAL A 61 2.72 -13.78 -3.54
C VAL A 61 2.01 -13.76 -4.89
N PHE A 62 2.58 -14.35 -5.93
CA PHE A 62 2.07 -14.14 -7.29
C PHE A 62 0.91 -15.06 -7.70
N ILE A 63 0.71 -16.23 -7.05
CA ILE A 63 -0.38 -17.17 -7.38
C ILE A 63 -1.65 -16.79 -6.61
N PRO A 64 -2.73 -16.33 -7.29
CA PRO A 64 -3.96 -15.89 -6.63
C PRO A 64 -4.62 -16.94 -5.74
N GLY A 65 -4.55 -18.22 -6.14
CA GLY A 65 -5.12 -19.35 -5.40
C GLY A 65 -4.44 -19.64 -4.05
N LEU A 66 -3.25 -19.08 -3.80
CA LEU A 66 -2.53 -19.20 -2.52
C LEU A 66 -2.79 -18.01 -1.59
N ILE A 67 -3.78 -17.17 -1.88
CA ILE A 67 -4.25 -16.10 -0.99
C ILE A 67 -4.33 -16.56 0.48
N GLY A 68 -3.82 -15.73 1.38
CA GLY A 68 -3.80 -15.99 2.83
C GLY A 68 -2.53 -16.69 3.33
N THR A 69 -1.83 -17.47 2.49
CA THR A 69 -0.58 -18.16 2.88
C THR A 69 0.51 -17.19 3.37
N GLY A 70 0.66 -16.05 2.68
CA GLY A 70 1.55 -14.97 3.08
C GLY A 70 1.29 -14.43 4.49
N GLN A 71 0.05 -14.50 4.99
CA GLN A 71 -0.30 -14.07 6.35
C GLN A 71 0.03 -15.12 7.41
N SER A 72 -0.06 -16.41 7.06
CA SER A 72 -0.02 -17.51 8.04
C SER A 72 1.39 -18.06 8.30
N PHE A 73 2.31 -18.01 7.34
CA PHE A 73 3.56 -18.80 7.43
C PHE A 73 4.83 -18.10 6.94
N THR A 74 4.83 -16.77 6.75
CA THR A 74 5.94 -16.09 6.06
C THR A 74 6.50 -14.90 6.82
N THR A 75 7.75 -14.55 6.53
CA THR A 75 8.42 -13.32 6.99
C THR A 75 7.91 -12.05 6.31
N LEU A 76 6.95 -12.19 5.39
CA LEU A 76 6.34 -11.10 4.63
C LEU A 76 5.17 -10.43 5.35
N ASN A 77 4.83 -10.87 6.56
CA ASN A 77 3.77 -10.30 7.38
C ASN A 77 4.38 -9.65 8.63
N TRP A 78 4.09 -8.37 8.86
CA TRP A 78 4.43 -7.69 10.10
C TRP A 78 3.72 -8.28 11.33
N ALA A 79 2.51 -8.80 11.13
CA ALA A 79 1.68 -9.45 12.16
C ALA A 79 1.63 -8.65 13.48
N TYR A 80 1.28 -7.36 13.41
CA TYR A 80 1.30 -6.49 14.58
C TYR A 80 0.31 -6.98 15.65
N PRO A 81 0.75 -7.26 16.88
CA PRO A 81 -0.17 -7.57 17.97
C PRO A 81 -0.83 -6.28 18.47
N THR A 82 -2.14 -6.31 18.70
CA THR A 82 -2.80 -5.26 19.49
C THR A 82 -2.57 -5.51 20.98
N VAL A 83 -2.74 -4.47 21.79
CA VAL A 83 -2.99 -4.63 23.23
C VAL A 83 -4.29 -5.44 23.46
N PRO A 84 -4.50 -6.03 24.65
CA PRO A 84 -5.79 -6.62 25.01
C PRO A 84 -6.96 -5.67 24.77
N GLN A 85 -7.93 -6.12 23.97
CA GLN A 85 -9.05 -5.29 23.56
C GLN A 85 -10.21 -5.43 24.56
N LYS A 86 -10.52 -4.34 25.28
CA LYS A 86 -11.61 -4.30 26.28
C LYS A 86 -12.95 -4.78 25.69
N ASN A 87 -13.23 -4.39 24.46
CA ASN A 87 -14.48 -4.71 23.75
C ASN A 87 -14.43 -6.06 23.00
N LEU A 88 -13.35 -6.85 23.17
CA LEU A 88 -13.22 -8.20 22.61
C LEU A 88 -12.84 -9.22 23.70
N ASN A 89 -13.40 -9.07 24.91
CA ASN A 89 -13.18 -9.95 26.05
C ASN A 89 -11.70 -10.12 26.42
N GLY A 90 -10.92 -9.04 26.31
CA GLY A 90 -9.49 -9.04 26.66
C GLY A 90 -8.59 -9.74 25.66
N ARG A 91 -9.11 -10.15 24.48
CA ARG A 91 -8.26 -10.75 23.43
C ARG A 91 -7.32 -9.72 22.84
N ALA A 92 -6.06 -10.11 22.65
CA ALA A 92 -5.16 -9.46 21.70
C ALA A 92 -5.44 -10.04 20.31
N VAL A 93 -5.48 -9.19 19.28
CA VAL A 93 -5.70 -9.61 17.89
C VAL A 93 -4.51 -9.21 17.04
N THR A 94 -4.30 -9.93 15.95
CA THR A 94 -3.22 -9.65 15.00
C THR A 94 -3.73 -8.74 13.89
N VAL A 95 -3.03 -7.63 13.64
CA VAL A 95 -3.23 -6.78 12.46
C VAL A 95 -2.16 -7.12 11.43
N ASN A 96 -2.57 -7.79 10.36
CA ASN A 96 -1.68 -8.20 9.28
C ASN A 96 -1.35 -7.02 8.36
N ALA A 97 -0.07 -6.87 8.03
CA ALA A 97 0.42 -5.86 7.09
C ALA A 97 1.64 -6.40 6.35
N GLY A 98 1.77 -6.10 5.06
CA GLY A 98 2.87 -6.63 4.25
C GLY A 98 4.21 -6.00 4.61
N LYS A 99 5.23 -6.85 4.78
CA LYS A 99 6.64 -6.51 5.02
C LYS A 99 7.48 -7.00 3.83
N ALA A 100 7.36 -6.32 2.72
CA ALA A 100 8.08 -6.58 1.49
C ALA A 100 7.93 -5.39 0.55
N LEU A 101 8.74 -5.34 -0.51
CA LEU A 101 8.50 -4.47 -1.64
C LEU A 101 7.10 -4.75 -2.22
N GLY A 102 6.26 -3.72 -2.30
CA GLY A 102 4.84 -3.79 -2.60
C GLY A 102 3.92 -3.69 -1.37
N GLY A 103 4.47 -3.81 -0.16
CA GLY A 103 3.75 -3.70 1.12
C GLY A 103 2.55 -4.64 1.20
N SER A 104 1.44 -4.21 1.81
CA SER A 104 0.27 -5.07 1.98
C SER A 104 -0.35 -5.59 0.68
N THR A 105 -0.03 -5.03 -0.50
CA THR A 105 -0.54 -5.56 -1.78
C THR A 105 -0.02 -6.94 -2.13
N ILE A 106 1.10 -7.39 -1.53
CA ILE A 106 1.65 -8.72 -1.76
C ILE A 106 0.93 -9.82 -0.95
N ILE A 107 0.21 -9.46 0.13
CA ILE A 107 -0.49 -10.41 1.01
C ILE A 107 -2.02 -10.18 1.09
N ASN A 108 -2.55 -9.15 0.43
CA ASN A 108 -3.98 -8.84 0.45
C ASN A 108 -4.80 -9.81 -0.42
N SER A 109 -6.11 -9.62 -0.43
CA SER A 109 -7.05 -10.47 -1.17
C SER A 109 -7.26 -10.12 -2.65
N MET A 110 -6.48 -9.18 -3.20
CA MET A 110 -6.57 -8.65 -4.57
C MET A 110 -7.89 -7.95 -4.93
N ILE A 111 -8.92 -7.98 -4.09
CA ILE A 111 -10.22 -7.30 -4.34
C ILE A 111 -9.97 -5.82 -4.66
N PHE A 112 -10.41 -5.38 -5.84
CA PHE A 112 -10.14 -4.08 -6.41
C PHE A 112 -11.42 -3.25 -6.57
N VAL A 113 -12.14 -3.04 -5.47
CA VAL A 113 -13.37 -2.24 -5.45
C VAL A 113 -13.09 -0.81 -5.02
N ARG A 114 -14.04 0.08 -5.28
CA ARG A 114 -14.08 1.45 -4.75
C ARG A 114 -15.25 1.56 -3.76
N THR A 115 -15.32 2.67 -3.02
CA THR A 115 -16.44 2.90 -2.11
C THR A 115 -17.55 3.74 -2.77
N ILE A 116 -18.61 4.03 -2.01
CA ILE A 116 -19.71 4.92 -2.43
C ILE A 116 -19.20 6.35 -2.66
N ILE A 117 -19.78 7.06 -3.62
CA ILE A 117 -19.42 8.45 -3.99
C ILE A 117 -19.39 9.36 -2.75
N GLU A 118 -20.40 9.25 -1.90
CA GLU A 118 -20.60 10.10 -0.73
C GLU A 118 -19.46 9.98 0.28
N GLN A 119 -18.80 8.82 0.37
CA GLN A 119 -17.64 8.65 1.27
C GLN A 119 -16.40 9.38 0.77
N TYR A 120 -16.25 9.56 -0.54
CA TYR A 120 -15.19 10.41 -1.08
C TYR A 120 -15.57 11.88 -0.95
N ASP A 121 -16.80 12.25 -1.28
CA ASP A 121 -17.23 13.66 -1.25
C ASP A 121 -17.13 14.28 0.17
N VAL A 122 -17.40 13.49 1.21
CA VAL A 122 -17.17 13.91 2.61
C VAL A 122 -15.71 14.30 2.88
N TRP A 123 -14.72 13.74 2.18
CA TRP A 123 -13.33 14.18 2.33
C TRP A 123 -13.14 15.61 1.82
N GLY A 124 -13.83 15.98 0.73
CA GLY A 124 -13.80 17.36 0.24
C GLY A 124 -14.51 18.33 1.18
N GLU A 125 -15.61 17.91 1.79
CA GLU A 125 -16.33 18.71 2.80
C GLU A 125 -15.48 18.94 4.06
N VAL A 126 -14.92 17.87 4.64
CA VAL A 126 -14.16 17.95 5.90
C VAL A 126 -12.84 18.71 5.73
N ASN A 127 -12.21 18.63 4.55
CA ASN A 127 -10.97 19.36 4.25
C ASN A 127 -11.21 20.75 3.64
N ASN A 128 -12.47 21.11 3.33
CA ASN A 128 -12.80 22.28 2.51
C ASN A 128 -11.98 22.33 1.21
N ASP A 129 -11.88 21.18 0.52
CA ASP A 129 -11.05 20.98 -0.65
C ASP A 129 -11.73 20.05 -1.67
N THR A 130 -12.24 20.64 -2.76
CA THR A 130 -12.97 19.90 -3.80
C THR A 130 -12.10 18.91 -4.58
N GLU A 131 -10.76 18.98 -4.47
CA GLU A 131 -9.86 18.02 -5.11
C GLU A 131 -9.93 16.61 -4.48
N TRP A 132 -10.60 16.48 -3.32
CA TRP A 132 -10.82 15.20 -2.64
C TRP A 132 -12.22 14.62 -2.82
N THR A 133 -12.96 15.05 -3.85
CA THR A 133 -14.29 14.50 -4.20
C THR A 133 -14.19 13.31 -5.15
N TRP A 134 -15.27 12.53 -5.30
CA TRP A 134 -15.31 11.42 -6.27
C TRP A 134 -14.96 11.88 -7.68
N ASN A 135 -15.54 13.00 -8.12
CA ASN A 135 -15.33 13.53 -9.47
C ASN A 135 -13.87 13.95 -9.69
N ALA A 136 -13.20 14.50 -8.67
CA ALA A 136 -11.79 14.86 -8.74
C ALA A 136 -10.87 13.63 -8.69
N LEU A 137 -11.24 12.59 -7.92
CA LEU A 137 -10.44 11.38 -7.74
C LEU A 137 -10.62 10.34 -8.84
N LEU A 138 -11.79 10.28 -9.51
CA LEU A 138 -12.08 9.30 -10.56
C LEU A 138 -11.05 9.31 -11.70
N PRO A 139 -10.59 10.46 -12.22
CA PRO A 139 -9.48 10.51 -13.18
C PRO A 139 -8.20 9.84 -12.65
N TYR A 140 -7.87 9.97 -11.36
CA TYR A 140 -6.70 9.32 -10.76
C TYR A 140 -6.90 7.82 -10.56
N PHE A 141 -8.10 7.38 -10.19
CA PHE A 141 -8.43 5.95 -10.17
C PHE A 141 -8.24 5.32 -11.55
N LYS A 142 -8.76 5.96 -12.61
CA LYS A 142 -8.58 5.53 -14.00
C LYS A 142 -7.10 5.61 -14.42
N LYS A 143 -6.36 6.65 -14.00
CA LYS A 143 -4.91 6.76 -14.28
C LYS A 143 -4.10 5.65 -13.60
N SER A 144 -4.60 5.05 -12.52
CA SER A 144 -3.86 4.02 -11.78
C SER A 144 -3.91 2.65 -12.45
N GLU A 145 -4.95 2.33 -13.22
CA GLU A 145 -5.26 0.96 -13.62
C GLU A 145 -5.18 0.69 -15.14
N ILE A 146 -4.93 -0.57 -15.47
CA ILE A 146 -5.10 -1.19 -16.79
C ILE A 146 -6.19 -2.26 -16.60
N ALA A 147 -7.45 -1.86 -16.77
CA ALA A 147 -8.58 -2.77 -16.68
C ALA A 147 -8.66 -3.68 -17.91
N THR A 148 -8.91 -4.97 -17.67
CA THR A 148 -9.19 -5.96 -18.71
C THR A 148 -10.68 -6.30 -18.68
N PRO A 149 -11.45 -6.00 -19.75
CA PRO A 149 -12.84 -6.41 -19.84
C PRO A 149 -12.99 -7.94 -19.69
N PRO A 150 -14.11 -8.42 -19.11
CA PRO A 150 -14.32 -9.84 -18.89
C PRO A 150 -14.47 -10.60 -20.20
N ASN A 151 -13.93 -11.81 -20.26
CA ASN A 151 -14.11 -12.73 -21.39
C ASN A 151 -15.49 -13.46 -21.31
N PRO A 152 -15.91 -14.20 -22.36
CA PRO A 152 -17.21 -14.88 -22.36
C PRO A 152 -17.44 -15.83 -21.19
N PHE A 153 -16.40 -16.56 -20.74
CA PHE A 153 -16.50 -17.45 -19.57
C PHE A 153 -16.80 -16.67 -18.29
N GLN A 154 -16.12 -15.55 -18.07
CA GLN A 154 -16.31 -14.69 -16.90
C GLN A 154 -17.69 -14.04 -16.88
N VAL A 155 -18.23 -13.68 -18.04
CA VAL A 155 -19.61 -13.16 -18.14
C VAL A 155 -20.63 -14.27 -17.89
N GLN A 156 -20.52 -15.40 -18.59
CA GLN A 156 -21.54 -16.45 -18.58
C GLN A 156 -21.53 -17.29 -17.30
N ILE A 157 -20.35 -17.75 -16.86
CA ILE A 157 -20.18 -18.59 -15.67
C ILE A 157 -19.94 -17.73 -14.44
N GLY A 158 -19.05 -16.74 -14.58
CA GLY A 158 -18.72 -15.85 -13.47
C GLY A 158 -19.85 -14.89 -13.10
N GLY A 159 -20.75 -14.56 -14.03
CA GLY A 159 -21.77 -13.52 -13.82
C GLY A 159 -21.16 -12.12 -13.70
N VAL A 160 -19.98 -11.91 -14.28
CA VAL A 160 -19.27 -10.63 -14.24
C VAL A 160 -20.01 -9.58 -15.05
N ARG A 161 -20.12 -8.38 -14.49
CA ARG A 161 -20.57 -7.16 -15.17
C ARG A 161 -19.47 -6.10 -15.03
N PHE A 162 -19.34 -5.26 -16.05
CA PHE A 162 -18.24 -4.32 -16.18
C PHE A 162 -18.76 -3.03 -16.84
N ASP A 163 -18.53 -1.90 -16.18
CA ASP A 163 -18.86 -0.58 -16.70
C ASP A 163 -17.58 0.14 -17.14
N PRO A 164 -17.26 0.18 -18.44
CA PRO A 164 -16.00 0.78 -18.91
C PRO A 164 -15.88 2.28 -18.61
N SER A 165 -16.98 2.99 -18.30
CA SER A 165 -16.95 4.44 -18.07
C SER A 165 -16.15 4.82 -16.81
N VAL A 166 -16.12 3.94 -15.83
CA VAL A 166 -15.43 4.13 -14.54
C VAL A 166 -14.04 3.51 -14.51
N HIS A 167 -13.60 2.84 -15.58
CA HIS A 167 -12.31 2.15 -15.63
C HIS A 167 -11.27 2.84 -16.51
N GLY A 168 -10.02 2.73 -16.09
CA GLY A 168 -8.84 3.12 -16.84
C GLY A 168 -8.21 1.96 -17.61
N PHE A 169 -7.53 2.27 -18.72
CA PHE A 169 -6.94 1.27 -19.60
C PHE A 169 -5.45 1.51 -19.88
N ASN A 170 -4.88 2.58 -19.32
CA ASN A 170 -3.52 3.07 -19.65
C ASN A 170 -2.69 3.35 -18.39
N GLY A 171 -3.11 2.86 -17.23
CA GLY A 171 -2.39 3.00 -15.97
C GLY A 171 -1.31 1.96 -15.77
N ASN A 172 -1.10 1.53 -14.53
CA ASN A 172 0.00 0.62 -14.15
C ASN A 172 -0.49 -0.65 -13.45
N VAL A 173 -1.53 -0.55 -12.62
CA VAL A 173 -2.10 -1.69 -11.90
C VAL A 173 -2.94 -2.50 -12.86
N LYS A 174 -2.55 -3.74 -13.14
CA LYS A 174 -3.35 -4.65 -13.97
C LYS A 174 -4.56 -5.10 -13.16
N VAL A 175 -5.74 -4.90 -13.73
CA VAL A 175 -7.03 -5.21 -13.11
C VAL A 175 -7.80 -6.13 -14.05
N GLY A 176 -8.35 -7.21 -13.50
CA GLY A 176 -9.09 -8.20 -14.28
C GLY A 176 -9.99 -9.04 -13.39
N PHE A 177 -10.49 -10.14 -13.93
CA PHE A 177 -11.39 -11.04 -13.21
C PHE A 177 -10.76 -12.43 -13.06
N PRO A 178 -11.13 -13.20 -12.02
CA PRO A 178 -10.68 -14.59 -11.88
C PRO A 178 -11.05 -15.45 -13.10
N ASN A 179 -10.27 -16.49 -13.35
CA ASN A 179 -10.53 -17.50 -14.38
C ASN A 179 -11.20 -18.77 -13.81
N PHE A 180 -11.63 -18.74 -12.55
CA PHE A 180 -12.31 -19.83 -11.87
C PHE A 180 -13.42 -19.27 -10.96
N TYR A 181 -14.56 -19.96 -10.93
CA TYR A 181 -15.71 -19.60 -10.10
C TYR A 181 -16.31 -20.85 -9.47
N PHE A 182 -16.59 -20.78 -8.17
CA PHE A 182 -17.32 -21.82 -7.46
C PHE A 182 -18.81 -21.74 -7.81
N ILE A 183 -19.49 -22.88 -7.96
CA ILE A 183 -20.93 -22.93 -8.24
C ILE A 183 -21.74 -22.22 -7.14
N GLN A 184 -21.25 -22.29 -5.89
CA GLN A 184 -21.84 -21.63 -4.73
C GLN A 184 -21.86 -20.10 -4.90
N SER A 185 -20.92 -19.52 -5.65
CA SER A 185 -20.92 -18.07 -5.91
C SER A 185 -22.14 -17.64 -6.71
N GLU A 186 -22.58 -18.44 -7.68
CA GLU A 186 -23.80 -18.14 -8.43
C GLU A 186 -25.04 -18.29 -7.56
N LEU A 187 -25.14 -19.39 -6.81
CA LEU A 187 -26.24 -19.64 -5.89
C LEU A 187 -26.38 -18.51 -4.87
N TRP A 188 -25.27 -18.06 -4.31
CA TRP A 188 -25.24 -16.93 -3.37
C TRP A 188 -25.74 -15.64 -4.03
N ARG A 189 -25.25 -15.30 -5.22
CA ARG A 189 -25.72 -14.08 -5.93
C ARG A 189 -27.21 -14.13 -6.23
N ASN A 190 -27.73 -15.27 -6.70
CA ASN A 190 -29.14 -15.42 -7.02
C ASN A 190 -30.02 -15.34 -5.76
N ALA A 191 -29.59 -15.94 -4.66
CA ALA A 191 -30.25 -15.82 -3.37
C ALA A 191 -30.30 -14.37 -2.88
N SER A 192 -29.18 -13.63 -2.94
CA SER A 192 -29.17 -12.22 -2.55
C SER A 192 -30.09 -11.37 -3.41
N VAL A 193 -30.17 -11.63 -4.73
CA VAL A 193 -31.11 -10.93 -5.60
C VAL A 193 -32.57 -11.22 -5.22
N SER A 194 -32.89 -12.47 -4.87
CA SER A 194 -34.24 -12.83 -4.41
C SER A 194 -34.66 -12.15 -3.10
N LEU A 195 -33.67 -11.73 -2.30
CA LEU A 195 -33.88 -10.95 -1.06
C LEU A 195 -33.99 -9.43 -1.31
N GLY A 196 -33.95 -8.99 -2.57
CA GLY A 196 -34.12 -7.59 -2.95
C GLY A 196 -32.81 -6.81 -3.15
N PHE A 197 -31.64 -7.44 -3.03
CA PHE A 197 -30.38 -6.76 -3.34
C PHE A 197 -30.17 -6.64 -4.86
N PRO A 198 -29.89 -5.45 -5.40
CA PRO A 198 -29.75 -5.28 -6.85
C PRO A 198 -28.48 -5.96 -7.36
N ARG A 199 -28.50 -6.42 -8.62
CA ARG A 199 -27.29 -6.87 -9.31
C ARG A 199 -26.43 -5.67 -9.70
N SER A 200 -25.16 -5.68 -9.32
CA SER A 200 -24.23 -4.59 -9.60
C SER A 200 -23.92 -4.51 -11.10
N PRO A 201 -23.95 -3.33 -11.74
CA PRO A 201 -23.39 -3.15 -13.08
C PRO A 201 -21.85 -3.20 -13.05
N ASP A 202 -21.26 -2.76 -11.94
CA ASP A 202 -19.82 -2.80 -11.64
C ASP A 202 -19.62 -2.42 -10.16
N LEU A 203 -18.75 -3.12 -9.43
CA LEU A 203 -18.52 -2.86 -8.00
C LEU A 203 -17.49 -1.74 -7.71
N ALA A 204 -16.91 -1.14 -8.76
CA ALA A 204 -15.98 -0.01 -8.67
C ALA A 204 -16.58 1.32 -9.18
N ASN A 205 -17.89 1.37 -9.43
CA ASN A 205 -18.56 2.53 -10.05
C ASN A 205 -19.01 3.65 -9.10
N GLY A 206 -18.66 3.59 -7.81
CA GLY A 206 -19.13 4.56 -6.84
C GLY A 206 -20.51 4.25 -6.24
N ASN A 207 -21.13 3.13 -6.61
CA ASN A 207 -22.35 2.63 -5.97
C ASN A 207 -22.28 1.11 -5.72
N PRO A 208 -21.39 0.65 -4.82
CA PRO A 208 -21.24 -0.77 -4.49
C PRO A 208 -22.40 -1.36 -3.66
N HIS A 209 -23.53 -0.66 -3.46
CA HIS A 209 -24.70 -1.20 -2.76
C HIS A 209 -25.48 -2.19 -3.65
N ALA A 210 -24.81 -3.30 -3.97
CA ALA A 210 -25.27 -4.28 -4.92
C ALA A 210 -24.50 -5.60 -4.78
N VAL A 211 -24.98 -6.62 -5.46
CA VAL A 211 -24.42 -7.97 -5.50
C VAL A 211 -23.73 -8.18 -6.83
N GLY A 212 -22.46 -8.58 -6.82
CA GLY A 212 -21.68 -8.77 -8.05
C GLY A 212 -20.35 -9.47 -7.82
N VAL A 213 -19.59 -9.61 -8.89
CA VAL A 213 -18.21 -10.09 -8.84
C VAL A 213 -17.28 -8.89 -8.87
N ALA A 214 -16.41 -8.77 -7.86
CA ALA A 214 -15.43 -7.71 -7.81
C ALA A 214 -14.31 -7.98 -8.83
N PRO A 215 -13.76 -6.93 -9.46
CA PRO A 215 -12.49 -7.06 -10.15
C PRO A 215 -11.36 -7.27 -9.13
N ASN A 216 -10.26 -7.84 -9.61
CA ASN A 216 -9.07 -8.13 -8.83
C ASN A 216 -7.85 -7.40 -9.42
N SER A 217 -6.89 -7.01 -8.57
CA SER A 217 -5.55 -6.58 -8.97
C SER A 217 -4.75 -7.80 -9.46
N LEU A 218 -5.04 -8.22 -10.70
CA LEU A 218 -4.61 -9.46 -11.32
C LEU A 218 -4.35 -9.21 -12.81
N ASP A 219 -3.27 -9.77 -13.32
CA ASP A 219 -2.97 -9.77 -14.75
C ASP A 219 -3.76 -10.87 -15.46
N ALA A 220 -4.74 -10.48 -16.27
CA ALA A 220 -5.59 -11.41 -17.01
C ALA A 220 -4.83 -12.24 -18.06
N LYS A 221 -3.61 -11.84 -18.45
CA LYS A 221 -2.81 -12.55 -19.47
C LYS A 221 -2.15 -13.81 -18.91
N ASN A 222 -1.70 -13.78 -17.66
CA ASN A 222 -0.96 -14.88 -17.04
C ASN A 222 -1.58 -15.36 -15.71
N ASN A 223 -2.69 -14.75 -15.28
CA ASN A 223 -3.42 -15.05 -14.04
C ASN A 223 -2.58 -14.90 -12.77
N THR A 224 -1.66 -13.94 -12.73
CA THR A 224 -0.88 -13.62 -11.53
C THR A 224 -1.35 -12.36 -10.83
N ARG A 225 -1.16 -12.26 -9.52
CA ARG A 225 -1.36 -11.03 -8.75
C ARG A 225 -0.58 -9.86 -9.37
N CYS A 226 -1.20 -8.69 -9.45
CA CYS A 226 -0.52 -7.43 -9.72
C CYS A 226 -0.37 -6.63 -8.42
N SER A 227 0.74 -6.81 -7.70
CA SER A 227 1.09 -6.00 -6.51
C SER A 227 1.53 -4.58 -6.90
N ALA A 228 1.73 -3.71 -5.91
CA ALA A 228 2.33 -2.39 -6.15
C ALA A 228 3.77 -2.49 -6.68
N ALA A 229 4.51 -3.55 -6.32
CA ALA A 229 5.82 -3.81 -6.91
C ALA A 229 5.70 -4.17 -8.40
N CYS A 230 4.75 -5.05 -8.76
CA CYS A 230 4.47 -5.41 -10.14
C CYS A 230 4.04 -4.19 -10.97
N ALA A 231 3.26 -3.28 -10.39
CA ALA A 231 2.70 -2.12 -11.08
C ALA A 231 3.70 -0.95 -11.20
N TYR A 232 4.41 -0.63 -10.12
CA TYR A 232 5.16 0.63 -10.01
C TYR A 232 6.67 0.48 -9.78
N TYR A 233 7.17 -0.72 -9.52
CA TYR A 233 8.61 -0.97 -9.38
C TYR A 233 9.16 -1.78 -10.56
N THR A 234 8.66 -2.99 -10.80
CA THR A 234 9.19 -3.91 -11.82
C THR A 234 9.36 -3.26 -13.21
N PRO A 235 8.41 -2.47 -13.74
CA PRO A 235 8.56 -1.84 -15.05
C PRO A 235 9.65 -0.75 -15.12
N VAL A 236 10.09 -0.23 -13.96
CA VAL A 236 10.97 0.93 -13.84
C VAL A 236 12.23 0.64 -13.01
N ALA A 237 12.44 -0.61 -12.60
CA ALA A 237 13.52 -1.01 -11.69
C ALA A 237 14.93 -0.71 -12.24
N SER A 238 15.06 -0.54 -13.56
CA SER A 238 16.31 -0.18 -14.24
C SER A 238 16.54 1.33 -14.37
N ARG A 239 15.62 2.18 -13.90
CA ARG A 239 15.80 3.64 -13.94
C ARG A 239 16.99 4.04 -13.06
N PRO A 240 18.00 4.76 -13.60
CA PRO A 240 19.21 5.10 -12.84
C PRO A 240 18.95 6.10 -11.71
N ASN A 241 17.83 6.83 -11.76
CA ASN A 241 17.39 7.79 -10.76
C ASN A 241 16.48 7.19 -9.67
N LEU A 242 16.32 5.86 -9.63
CA LEU A 242 15.57 5.15 -8.59
C LEU A 242 16.49 4.20 -7.82
N ALA A 243 16.67 4.44 -6.53
CA ALA A 243 17.35 3.52 -5.61
C ALA A 243 16.35 2.90 -4.63
N VAL A 244 16.43 1.58 -4.42
CA VAL A 244 15.57 0.87 -3.45
C VAL A 244 16.46 0.10 -2.47
N PHE A 245 16.38 0.49 -1.20
CA PHE A 245 17.08 -0.14 -0.09
C PHE A 245 16.14 -1.16 0.55
N LEU A 246 16.35 -2.44 0.23
CA LEU A 246 15.58 -3.56 0.80
C LEU A 246 16.16 -4.04 2.13
N ASN A 247 15.33 -4.69 2.94
CA ASN A 247 15.72 -5.12 4.30
C ASN A 247 16.27 -3.96 5.16
N ALA A 248 15.78 -2.74 4.90
CA ALA A 248 16.21 -1.50 5.51
C ALA A 248 15.04 -0.88 6.28
N THR A 249 15.15 -0.81 7.60
CA THR A 249 14.07 -0.28 8.45
C THR A 249 14.35 1.17 8.77
N ALA A 250 13.56 2.09 8.21
CA ALA A 250 13.60 3.49 8.61
C ALA A 250 13.27 3.64 10.10
N THR A 251 14.06 4.44 10.80
CA THR A 251 13.92 4.66 12.24
C THR A 251 13.28 6.02 12.51
N ARG A 252 13.83 7.10 11.92
CA ARG A 252 13.38 8.48 12.13
C ARG A 252 13.82 9.42 11.02
N ILE A 253 13.17 10.57 10.94
CA ILE A 253 13.58 11.73 10.15
C ILE A 253 14.68 12.46 10.90
N ILE A 254 15.67 12.96 10.15
CA ILE A 254 16.70 13.87 10.63
C ILE A 254 16.30 15.30 10.28
N TRP A 255 16.39 16.20 11.24
CA TRP A 255 16.03 17.61 11.09
C TRP A 255 17.27 18.49 10.90
N ALA A 256 17.15 19.52 10.07
CA ALA A 256 18.21 20.49 9.87
C ALA A 256 18.45 21.33 11.14
N ASN A 257 19.73 21.55 11.49
CA ASN A 257 20.11 22.35 12.67
C ASN A 257 19.83 23.85 12.51
N ASN A 258 19.77 24.37 11.28
CA ASN A 258 19.64 25.79 11.00
C ASN A 258 18.37 26.05 10.18
N THR A 259 17.31 26.46 10.87
CA THR A 259 16.01 26.68 10.24
C THR A 259 15.82 28.16 9.97
N LYS A 260 15.58 28.52 8.70
CA LYS A 260 15.12 29.87 8.38
C LYS A 260 13.71 30.05 8.96
N ALA A 261 13.53 31.06 9.81
CA ALA A 261 12.22 31.50 10.32
C ALA A 261 11.42 30.44 11.13
N GLY A 262 12.08 29.58 11.91
CA GLY A 262 11.39 28.65 12.82
C GLY A 262 10.65 27.49 12.16
N LYS A 263 10.86 27.26 10.86
CA LYS A 263 10.29 26.11 10.13
C LYS A 263 11.04 24.82 10.44
N ILE A 264 10.34 23.72 10.68
CA ILE A 264 10.96 22.41 10.84
C ILE A 264 11.25 21.84 9.45
N ILE A 265 12.53 21.54 9.16
CA ILE A 265 12.97 21.10 7.83
C ILE A 265 13.64 19.73 7.97
N ALA A 266 13.11 18.73 7.25
CA ALA A 266 13.75 17.43 7.14
C ALA A 266 15.01 17.54 6.28
N SER A 267 16.13 17.01 6.76
CA SER A 267 17.42 16.97 6.06
C SER A 267 17.89 15.56 5.72
N GLY A 268 17.16 14.54 6.17
CA GLY A 268 17.42 13.16 5.80
C GLY A 268 16.54 12.16 6.55
N VAL A 269 16.77 10.88 6.29
CA VAL A 269 16.14 9.76 6.98
C VAL A 269 17.20 8.80 7.48
N GLU A 270 17.11 8.45 8.76
CA GLU A 270 17.91 7.39 9.37
C GLU A 270 17.23 6.04 9.18
N PHE A 271 18.02 5.01 8.87
CA PHE A 271 17.54 3.64 8.76
C PHE A 271 18.58 2.63 9.24
N LEU A 272 18.10 1.46 9.64
CA LEU A 272 18.88 0.30 10.05
C LEU A 272 18.88 -0.75 8.94
N GLN A 273 20.07 -1.19 8.51
CA GLN A 273 20.24 -2.27 7.53
C GLN A 273 21.46 -3.12 7.91
N GLY A 274 21.29 -4.44 8.01
CA GLY A 274 22.40 -5.35 8.36
C GLY A 274 23.07 -5.04 9.70
N GLY A 275 22.32 -4.48 10.67
CA GLY A 275 22.86 -4.06 11.97
C GLY A 275 23.58 -2.70 11.97
N GLN A 276 23.68 -2.03 10.83
CA GLN A 276 24.29 -0.72 10.70
C GLN A 276 23.25 0.38 10.52
N THR A 277 23.42 1.47 11.26
CA THR A 277 22.60 2.67 11.13
C THR A 277 23.24 3.61 10.11
N THR A 278 22.47 4.01 9.10
CA THR A 278 22.89 4.93 8.04
C THR A 278 21.86 6.05 7.90
N VAL A 279 22.31 7.22 7.43
CA VAL A 279 21.44 8.36 7.10
C VAL A 279 21.53 8.63 5.61
N ILE A 280 20.39 8.73 4.93
CA ILE A 280 20.29 9.28 3.57
C ILE A 280 19.86 10.74 3.68
N SER A 281 20.64 11.64 3.09
CA SER A 281 20.28 13.05 2.99
C SER A 281 19.22 13.29 1.92
N VAL A 282 18.38 14.30 2.15
CA VAL A 282 17.31 14.70 1.22
C VAL A 282 17.48 16.16 0.82
N GLU A 283 17.25 16.45 -0.47
CA GLU A 283 17.34 17.82 -1.00
C GLU A 283 15.98 18.51 -1.07
N ARG A 284 14.89 17.76 -1.27
CA ARG A 284 13.53 18.30 -1.34
C ARG A 284 12.67 17.78 -0.20
N GLU A 285 12.15 16.56 -0.30
CA GLU A 285 11.09 16.09 0.61
C GLU A 285 11.28 14.64 1.08
N VAL A 286 10.94 14.42 2.35
CA VAL A 286 10.72 13.08 2.88
C VAL A 286 9.24 12.74 2.75
N VAL A 287 8.93 11.64 2.07
CA VAL A 287 7.55 11.13 1.94
C VAL A 287 7.38 9.91 2.82
N LEU A 288 6.54 10.02 3.85
CA LEU A 288 6.22 8.88 4.70
C LEU A 288 5.12 8.02 4.06
N SER A 289 5.42 6.75 3.86
CA SER A 289 4.54 5.75 3.22
C SER A 289 4.65 4.37 3.89
N ALA A 290 4.97 4.34 5.18
CA ALA A 290 5.15 3.12 5.98
C ALA A 290 3.82 2.48 6.45
N GLY A 291 2.71 2.84 5.80
CA GLY A 291 1.35 2.42 6.17
C GLY A 291 0.81 3.10 7.43
N THR A 292 -0.46 2.85 7.74
CA THR A 292 -1.20 3.48 8.85
C THR A 292 -0.58 3.20 10.22
N ILE A 293 0.12 2.07 10.38
CA ILE A 293 0.78 1.70 11.65
C ILE A 293 2.23 2.20 11.70
N GLY A 294 2.97 2.07 10.60
CA GLY A 294 4.40 2.44 10.56
C GLY A 294 4.65 3.95 10.50
N THR A 295 3.81 4.69 9.77
CA THR A 295 3.97 6.14 9.57
C THR A 295 3.92 6.96 10.87
N PRO A 296 2.89 6.83 11.73
CA PRO A 296 2.86 7.56 13.00
C PRO A 296 4.03 7.18 13.91
N LYS A 297 4.45 5.91 13.92
CA LYS A 297 5.64 5.47 14.68
C LYS A 297 6.91 6.20 14.23
N VAL A 298 7.13 6.32 12.91
CA VAL A 298 8.29 7.07 12.39
C VAL A 298 8.20 8.55 12.77
N LEU A 299 7.02 9.18 12.69
CA LEU A 299 6.82 10.56 13.14
C LEU A 299 7.16 10.73 14.62
N GLU A 300 6.64 9.86 15.49
CA GLU A 300 6.89 9.91 16.93
C GLU A 300 8.37 9.72 17.25
N LEU A 301 9.04 8.72 16.63
CA LEU A 301 10.49 8.52 16.78
C LEU A 301 11.33 9.69 16.23
N SER A 302 10.73 10.52 15.38
CA SER A 302 11.32 11.76 14.88
C SER A 302 11.03 12.97 15.79
N GLY A 303 10.28 12.80 16.89
CA GLY A 303 9.89 13.88 17.79
C GLY A 303 8.65 14.65 17.35
N VAL A 304 7.85 14.13 16.42
CA VAL A 304 6.58 14.72 15.99
C VAL A 304 5.43 13.90 16.57
N GLY A 305 4.75 14.42 17.58
CA GLY A 305 3.70 13.68 18.29
C GLY A 305 3.26 14.31 19.61
N ASN A 306 2.63 13.52 20.47
CA ASN A 306 2.22 13.94 21.81
C ASN A 306 3.45 14.02 22.74
N SER A 307 3.82 15.22 23.18
CA SER A 307 5.02 15.44 24.01
C SER A 307 5.12 14.55 25.26
N THR A 308 3.99 14.19 25.88
CA THR A 308 4.00 13.30 27.05
C THR A 308 4.39 11.88 26.66
N ILE A 309 3.84 11.37 25.56
CA ILE A 309 4.19 10.05 25.00
C ILE A 309 5.66 10.05 24.55
N LEU A 310 6.08 11.09 23.83
CA LEU A 310 7.45 11.24 23.35
C LEU A 310 8.45 11.26 24.51
N SER A 311 8.20 12.06 25.55
CA SER A 311 9.07 12.14 26.72
C SER A 311 9.13 10.81 27.47
N ALA A 312 8.01 10.10 27.60
CA ALA A 312 7.98 8.77 28.23
C ALA A 312 8.79 7.73 27.45
N ALA A 313 8.87 7.88 26.12
CA ALA A 313 9.68 7.05 25.24
C ALA A 313 11.15 7.51 25.10
N GLY A 314 11.55 8.57 25.80
CA GLY A 314 12.91 9.13 25.71
C GLY A 314 13.19 9.91 24.43
N VAL A 315 12.15 10.33 23.70
CA VAL A 315 12.27 11.10 22.46
C VAL A 315 12.07 12.60 22.75
N LYS A 316 13.03 13.42 22.30
CA LYS A 316 12.91 14.88 22.37
C LYS A 316 11.82 15.36 21.40
N THR A 317 10.84 16.11 21.90
CA THR A 317 9.83 16.75 21.05
C THR A 317 10.48 17.78 20.12
N VAL A 318 10.16 17.67 18.84
CA VAL A 318 10.47 18.61 17.76
C VAL A 318 9.22 19.38 17.36
N LEU A 319 8.07 18.69 17.24
CA LEU A 319 6.76 19.29 17.01
C LEU A 319 5.73 18.61 17.92
N ALA A 320 5.06 19.40 18.74
CA ALA A 320 3.92 18.93 19.51
C ALA A 320 2.70 18.81 18.59
N LEU A 321 2.39 17.59 18.16
CA LEU A 321 1.24 17.27 17.33
C LEU A 321 0.52 16.06 17.96
N PRO A 322 -0.32 16.28 18.98
CA PRO A 322 -0.80 15.21 19.86
C PRO A 322 -1.74 14.20 19.20
N THR A 323 -2.18 14.47 17.96
CA THR A 323 -3.06 13.59 17.18
C THR A 323 -2.30 12.56 16.33
N VAL A 324 -0.95 12.59 16.31
CA VAL A 324 -0.16 11.54 15.66
C VAL A 324 -0.40 10.22 16.39
N GLY A 325 -0.77 9.18 15.63
CA GLY A 325 -1.10 7.85 16.18
C GLY A 325 -2.56 7.70 16.66
N GLU A 326 -3.29 8.81 16.79
CA GLU A 326 -4.70 8.83 17.17
C GLU A 326 -5.63 8.65 15.96
N ASN A 327 -6.94 8.59 16.20
CA ASN A 327 -7.98 8.42 15.18
C ASN A 327 -7.80 7.16 14.30
N LEU A 328 -7.21 6.10 14.86
CA LEU A 328 -7.09 4.81 14.18
C LEU A 328 -8.49 4.19 14.00
N ILE A 329 -8.90 4.05 12.74
CA ILE A 329 -10.15 3.39 12.35
C ILE A 329 -9.81 2.08 11.64
N GLY A 330 -10.45 1.00 12.08
CA GLY A 330 -10.32 -0.34 11.48
C GLY A 330 -11.67 -1.05 11.38
N LYS A 331 -11.72 -2.10 10.57
CA LYS A 331 -12.89 -2.97 10.45
C LYS A 331 -12.60 -4.33 11.08
N TYR A 332 -13.48 -4.80 11.94
CA TYR A 332 -13.44 -6.19 12.42
C TYR A 332 -14.08 -7.09 11.37
N THR A 333 -13.33 -8.08 10.91
CA THR A 333 -13.84 -9.10 9.99
C THR A 333 -13.97 -10.41 10.74
N PHE A 334 -15.14 -11.04 10.64
CA PHE A 334 -15.39 -12.38 11.16
C PHE A 334 -15.45 -13.33 9.97
N SER A 335 -14.65 -14.39 9.99
CA SER A 335 -14.71 -15.46 8.99
C SER A 335 -15.35 -16.68 9.64
N SER A 336 -16.53 -17.08 9.17
CA SER A 336 -17.11 -18.39 9.49
C SER A 336 -16.71 -19.37 8.39
N TYR A 337 -15.74 -20.23 8.68
CA TYR A 337 -15.50 -21.40 7.85
C TYR A 337 -16.56 -22.44 8.18
N ALA A 338 -17.55 -22.61 7.30
CA ALA A 338 -18.35 -23.82 7.32
C ALA A 338 -17.45 -24.93 6.79
N ALA A 339 -16.86 -25.71 7.69
CA ALA A 339 -16.25 -26.98 7.33
C ALA A 339 -17.39 -27.87 6.82
N TYR A 340 -17.53 -27.98 5.50
CA TYR A 340 -18.30 -29.07 4.91
C TYR A 340 -17.46 -30.33 5.09
N HIS A 341 -17.81 -31.11 6.11
CA HIS A 341 -17.42 -32.51 6.22
C HIS A 341 -18.19 -33.35 5.19
#